data_AF-A0A1Y4HVK5-F1
#
_entry.id   AF-A0A1Y4HVK5-F1
#
_cell.length_a   1.000
_cell.length_b   1.000
_cell.length_c   1.000
_cell.angle_alpha   90.00
_cell.angle_beta   90.00
_cell.angle_gamma   90.00
#
_symmetry.space_group_name_H-M   'P 1'
#
loop_
_entity.id
_entity.type
_entity.pdbx_description
1 polymer ?
#
loop_
_entity_poly.entity_id
_entity_poly.type
_entity_poly.pdbx_seq_one_letter_code
_entity_poly.pdbx_strand_id
1 'polypeptide(L)'
;MVMSKFNVVLPDGDGAIIFNARSGGVLGLNAEYYSKFKQLERGETDCLDDLIEQLRRGDMVTEDGCDEMADILVQSLLQRV
;
A
#
# COMPACT_ATOMS: atom_id res chain seq x y z
N MET A 1 -6.63 5.67 8.43
CA MET A 1 -6.02 4.70 7.50
C MET A 1 -4.97 5.45 6.72
N VAL A 2 -3.75 4.93 6.67
CA VAL A 2 -2.61 5.60 6.04
C VAL A 2 -1.91 4.62 5.10
N MET A 3 -1.21 5.15 4.09
CA MET A 3 -0.41 4.31 3.20
C MET A 3 0.74 3.69 3.97
N SER A 4 1.02 2.41 3.69
CA SER A 4 2.18 1.74 4.26
C SER A 4 3.47 2.47 3.84
N LYS A 5 4.40 2.66 4.79
CA LYS A 5 5.72 3.24 4.54
C LYS A 5 6.59 2.37 3.61
N PHE A 6 6.21 1.11 3.44
CA PHE A 6 6.93 0.13 2.61
C PHE A 6 6.36 0.02 1.20
N ASN A 7 5.38 0.84 0.84
CA ASN A 7 4.90 0.91 -0.53
C ASN A 7 5.94 1.57 -1.43
N VAL A 8 6.21 0.91 -2.54
CA VAL A 8 6.96 1.42 -3.68
C VAL A 8 5.99 1.53 -4.84
N VAL A 9 5.80 2.74 -5.36
CA VAL A 9 4.94 3.00 -6.51
C VAL A 9 5.81 3.22 -7.74
N LEU A 10 5.62 2.39 -8.76
CA LEU A 10 6.33 2.45 -10.03
C LEU A 10 5.34 2.85 -11.12
N PRO A 11 5.59 3.91 -11.90
CA PRO A 11 4.73 4.25 -13.04
C PRO A 11 4.82 3.17 -14.12
N ASP A 12 3.69 2.82 -14.73
CA ASP A 12 3.59 1.84 -15.82
C ASP A 12 2.62 2.35 -16.89
N GLY A 13 3.15 3.05 -17.90
CA GLY A 13 2.36 3.74 -18.91
C GLY A 13 1.42 4.79 -18.28
N ASP A 14 0.12 4.67 -18.54
CA ASP A 14 -0.92 5.50 -17.94
C ASP A 14 -1.37 5.01 -16.54
N GLY A 15 -0.84 3.87 -16.10
CA GLY A 15 -1.13 3.24 -14.81
C GLY A 15 0.05 3.30 -13.84
N ALA A 16 0.00 2.44 -12.82
CA ALA A 16 1.10 2.26 -11.88
C ALA A 16 1.08 0.86 -11.26
N ILE A 17 2.25 0.39 -10.87
CA ILE A 17 2.41 -0.82 -10.07
C ILE A 17 2.77 -0.40 -8.65
N ILE A 18 2.00 -0.87 -7.68
CA ILE A 18 2.29 -0.70 -6.26
C ILE A 18 2.84 -2.01 -5.74
N PHE A 19 4.01 -1.96 -5.13
CA PHE A 19 4.65 -3.08 -4.48
C PHE A 19 4.86 -2.76 -3.00
N ASN A 20 4.40 -3.62 -2.10
CA ASN A 20 4.70 -3.49 -0.68
C ASN A 20 5.97 -4.32 -0.36
N ALA A 21 7.04 -3.63 0.01
CA ALA A 21 8.34 -4.27 0.27
C ALA A 21 8.36 -5.15 1.52
N ARG A 22 7.35 -5.03 2.41
CA ARG A 22 7.22 -5.84 3.62
C ARG A 22 6.45 -7.14 3.36
N SER A 23 5.26 -7.05 2.77
CA SER A 23 4.39 -8.22 2.51
C SER A 23 4.73 -8.95 1.21
N GLY A 24 5.42 -8.29 0.28
CA GLY A 24 5.62 -8.77 -1.09
C GLY A 24 4.38 -8.62 -1.97
N GLY A 25 3.31 -7.97 -1.48
CA GLY A 25 2.09 -7.71 -2.23
C GLY A 25 2.35 -6.83 -3.45
N VAL A 26 1.80 -7.22 -4.60
CA VAL A 26 1.89 -6.47 -5.86
C VAL A 26 0.48 -6.16 -6.35
N LEU A 27 0.22 -4.90 -6.69
CA LEU A 27 -1.04 -4.44 -7.24
C LEU A 27 -0.76 -3.60 -8.49
N GLY A 28 -1.23 -4.07 -9.64
CA GLY A 28 -1.22 -3.30 -10.88
C GLY A 28 -2.49 -2.45 -10.97
N LEU A 29 -2.31 -1.15 -11.18
CA LEU A 29 -3.36 -0.18 -11.40
C LEU A 29 -3.38 0.21 -12.88
N ASN A 30 -4.54 0.11 -13.51
CA ASN A 30 -4.78 0.74 -14.81
C ASN A 30 -4.95 2.27 -14.65
N ALA A 31 -5.14 2.99 -15.74
CA ALA A 31 -5.27 4.44 -15.73
C ALA A 31 -6.41 4.99 -14.84
N GLU A 32 -7.55 4.29 -14.81
CA GLU A 32 -8.70 4.66 -13.97
C GLU A 32 -8.37 4.52 -12.50
N TYR A 33 -7.86 3.34 -12.10
CA TYR A 33 -7.51 3.05 -10.71
C TYR A 33 -6.29 3.84 -10.24
N TYR A 34 -5.36 4.20 -11.13
CA TYR A 34 -4.24 5.07 -10.81
C TYR A 34 -4.72 6.50 -10.51
N SER A 35 -5.70 7.00 -11.26
CA SER A 35 -6.33 8.29 -10.99
C SER A 35 -7.05 8.30 -9.63
N LYS A 36 -7.79 7.22 -9.33
CA LYS A 36 -8.41 6.98 -8.02
C LYS A 36 -7.39 6.88 -6.89
N PHE A 37 -6.27 6.21 -7.11
CA PHE A 37 -5.17 6.12 -6.14
C PHE A 37 -4.57 7.49 -5.82
N LYS A 38 -4.39 8.37 -6.82
CA LYS A 38 -3.94 9.74 -6.58
C LYS A 38 -4.94 10.59 -5.78
N GLN A 39 -6.24 10.33 -5.94
CA GLN A 39 -7.28 10.96 -5.12
C GLN A 39 -7.17 10.48 -3.66
N LEU A 40 -6.95 9.17 -3.47
CA LEU A 40 -6.71 8.59 -2.14
C LEU A 40 -5.48 9.19 -1.44
N GLU A 41 -4.37 9.39 -2.16
CA GLU A 41 -3.18 10.05 -1.62
C GLU A 41 -3.43 11.51 -1.19
N ARG A 42 -4.43 12.17 -1.79
CA ARG A 42 -4.86 13.53 -1.42
C ARG A 42 -5.90 13.56 -0.29
N GLY A 43 -6.33 12.40 0.20
CA GLY A 43 -7.34 12.26 1.25
C GLY A 43 -8.79 12.28 0.74
N GLU A 44 -9.00 12.18 -0.58
CA GLU A 44 -10.33 12.04 -1.18
C GLU A 44 -10.71 10.55 -1.16
N THR A 45 -11.72 10.18 -0.36
CA THR A 45 -12.12 8.77 -0.13
C THR A 45 -13.45 8.37 -0.78
N ASP A 46 -14.07 9.24 -1.57
CA ASP A 46 -15.37 8.94 -2.19
C ASP A 46 -15.24 7.88 -3.30
N CYS A 47 -16.05 6.81 -3.21
CA CYS A 47 -16.13 5.71 -4.19
C CYS A 47 -14.83 4.93 -4.43
N LEU A 48 -14.05 4.67 -3.38
CA LEU A 48 -12.79 3.92 -3.45
C LEU A 48 -12.82 2.54 -2.78
N ASP A 49 -13.99 2.02 -2.39
CA ASP A 49 -14.11 0.80 -1.59
C ASP A 49 -13.40 -0.41 -2.23
N ASP A 50 -13.58 -0.64 -3.53
CA ASP A 50 -12.94 -1.75 -4.25
C ASP A 50 -11.41 -1.62 -4.25
N LEU A 51 -10.89 -0.40 -4.43
CA LEU A 51 -9.46 -0.11 -4.43
C LEU A 51 -8.87 -0.29 -3.02
N ILE A 52 -9.57 0.20 -2.01
CA ILE A 52 -9.19 0.06 -0.60
C ILE A 52 -9.14 -1.42 -0.21
N GLU A 53 -10.09 -2.24 -0.66
CA GLU A 53 -10.08 -3.67 -0.40
C GLU A 53 -8.86 -4.37 -1.01
N GLN A 54 -8.50 -4.04 -2.27
CA GLN A 54 -7.31 -4.60 -2.90
C GLN A 54 -6.01 -4.12 -2.23
N LEU A 55 -5.95 -2.85 -1.85
CA LEU A 55 -4.80 -2.31 -1.10
C LEU A 55 -4.65 -3.01 0.26
N ARG A 56 -5.76 -3.26 0.98
CA ARG A 56 -5.74 -4.01 2.25
C ARG A 56 -5.25 -5.43 2.05
N ARG A 57 -5.73 -6.13 1.01
CA ARG A 57 -5.24 -7.47 0.66
C ARG A 57 -3.75 -7.52 0.37
N GLY A 58 -3.20 -6.45 -0.19
CA GLY A 58 -1.77 -6.30 -0.45
C GLY A 58 -0.93 -5.82 0.73
N ASP A 59 -1.51 -5.60 1.91
CA ASP A 59 -0.89 -4.89 3.04
C ASP A 59 -0.31 -3.52 2.66
N MET A 60 -0.88 -2.86 1.65
CA MET A 60 -0.42 -1.56 1.15
C MET A 60 -0.97 -0.40 1.98
N VAL A 61 -1.80 -0.68 2.96
CA VAL A 61 -2.50 0.31 3.76
C VAL A 61 -2.56 -0.19 5.19
N THR A 62 -2.34 0.73 6.12
CA THR A 62 -2.26 0.43 7.54
C THR A 62 -3.20 1.32 8.34
N GLU A 63 -3.43 0.95 9.60
CA GLU A 63 -4.19 1.75 10.54
C GLU A 63 -3.37 2.96 10.99
N ASP A 64 -4.09 4.04 11.31
CA ASP A 64 -3.43 5.26 11.77
C ASP A 64 -2.81 4.99 13.16
N GLY A 65 -1.56 5.40 13.37
CA GLY A 65 -0.80 5.11 14.58
C GLY A 65 -0.10 3.75 14.64
N CYS A 66 -0.19 2.91 13.61
CA CYS A 66 0.56 1.65 13.55
C CYS A 66 2.05 1.91 13.26
N ASP A 67 2.95 1.43 14.13
CA ASP A 67 4.40 1.52 13.92
C ASP A 67 4.90 0.32 13.11
N GLU A 68 4.74 0.40 11.79
CA GLU A 68 5.17 -0.67 10.88
C GLU A 68 6.68 -0.97 10.95
N MET A 69 7.49 -0.03 11.45
CA MET A 69 8.94 -0.22 11.60
C MET A 69 9.24 -1.11 12.81
N ALA A 70 8.52 -0.91 13.92
CA ALA A 70 8.63 -1.75 15.11
C ALA A 70 8.29 -3.21 14.77
N ASP A 71 7.25 -3.44 13.96
CA ASP A 71 6.85 -4.78 13.52
C ASP A 71 7.96 -5.48 12.71
N ILE A 72 8.59 -4.78 11.77
CA ILE A 72 9.71 -5.36 11.00
C ILE A 72 10.91 -5.65 11.90
N LEU A 73 11.22 -4.77 12.85
CA LEU A 73 12.35 -4.98 13.78
C LEU A 73 12.12 -6.23 14.62
N VAL A 74 10.91 -6.44 15.14
CA VAL A 74 10.55 -7.65 15.90
C VAL A 74 10.68 -8.89 15.01
N GLN A 75 10.14 -8.87 13.79
CA GLN A 75 10.27 -10.00 12.86
C GLN A 75 11.72 -10.31 12.50
N SER A 76 12.55 -9.28 12.27
CA SER A 76 13.98 -9.47 11.96
C SER A 76 14.74 -10.09 13.14
N LEU A 77 14.38 -9.74 14.38
CA LEU A 77 14.97 -10.37 15.57
C LEU A 77 14.58 -11.84 15.68
N LEU A 78 13.31 -12.18 15.42
CA LEU A 78 12.84 -13.57 15.46
C LEU A 78 13.49 -14.46 14.40
N GLN A 79 13.79 -13.92 13.21
CA GLN A 79 14.46 -14.66 12.13
C GLN A 79 15.96 -14.88 12.35
N ARG A 80 16.56 -14.26 13.36
CA ARG A 80 17.99 -14.40 13.70
C ARG A 80 18.27 -15.50 14.73
N VAL A 81 17.24 -16.16 15.24
CA VAL A 81 17.31 -17.28 16.21
C VAL A 81 17.27 -18.61 15.45
#